data_AF-A0A942MT37-F1
#
_entry.id   AF-A0A942MT37-F1
#
_cell.length_a   1.000
_cell.length_b   1.000
_cell.length_c   1.000
_cell.angle_alpha   90.00
_cell.angle_beta   90.00
_cell.angle_gamma   90.00
#
_symmetry.space_group_name_H-M   'P 1'
#
loop_
_entity.id
_entity.type
_entity.pdbx_description
1 polymer ?
#
loop_
_entity_poly.entity_id
_entity_poly.type
_entity_poly.pdbx_seq_one_letter_code
_entity_poly.pdbx_strand_id
1 'polypeptide(L)' 'MDSNLREIIDPKNRAYTAAYELGTGNLIDAKSPLNETYQFSYDSKNNLV' A
#
# COMPACT_ATOMS: atom_id res chain seq x y z
N MET A 1 8.45 11.34 -9.82
CA MET A 1 7.14 10.78 -9.43
C MET A 1 7.36 9.30 -9.21
N ASP A 2 7.00 8.79 -8.04
CA ASP A 2 7.09 7.36 -7.77
C ASP A 2 6.10 6.60 -8.69
N SER A 3 6.55 5.48 -9.28
CA SER A 3 5.80 4.66 -10.25
C SER A 3 5.07 3.47 -9.59
N ASN A 4 4.93 3.50 -8.27
CA ASN A 4 4.25 2.47 -7.49
C ASN A 4 2.74 2.40 -7.75
N LEU A 5 2.19 1.17 -7.77
CA LEU A 5 0.78 0.88 -8.00
C LEU A 5 -0.08 1.29 -6.80
N ARG A 6 -0.97 2.26 -6.97
CA ARG A 6 -1.77 2.81 -5.84
C ARG A 6 -3.19 2.28 -5.75
N GLU A 7 -3.72 1.76 -6.85
CA GLU A 7 -5.11 1.31 -6.91
C GLU A 7 -5.26 0.14 -7.88
N ILE A 8 -6.05 -0.86 -7.46
CA ILE A 8 -6.55 -1.92 -8.31
C ILE A 8 -8.07 -1.94 -8.15
N ILE A 9 -8.79 -1.85 -9.26
CA ILE A 9 -10.24 -2.05 -9.29
C ILE A 9 -10.50 -3.40 -9.96
N ASP A 10 -11.19 -4.29 -9.25
CA ASP A 10 -11.55 -5.60 -9.80
C ASP A 10 -12.80 -5.52 -10.72
N PRO A 11 -13.11 -6.58 -11.49
CA PRO A 11 -14.29 -6.60 -12.37
C PRO A 11 -15.65 -6.46 -11.64
N LYS A 12 -15.68 -6.62 -10.31
CA LYS A 12 -16.86 -6.41 -9.47
C LYS A 12 -16.91 -4.98 -8.91
N ASN A 13 -16.08 -4.07 -9.44
CA ASN A 13 -15.94 -2.68 -9.02
C ASN A 13 -15.50 -2.51 -7.57
N ARG A 14 -14.69 -3.45 -7.06
CA ARG A 14 -14.10 -3.39 -5.72
C ARG A 14 -12.71 -2.78 -5.80
N ALA A 15 -12.47 -1.72 -5.03
CA ALA A 15 -11.21 -0.99 -5.02
C ALA A 15 -10.28 -1.45 -3.89
N TYR A 16 -9.04 -1.78 -4.27
CA TYR A 16 -7.92 -2.01 -3.37
C TYR A 16 -6.96 -0.83 -3.51
N THR A 17 -6.56 -0.21 -2.41
CA THR A 17 -5.63 0.93 -2.45
C THR A 17 -4.36 0.66 -1.67
N ALA A 18 -3.27 1.27 -2.10
CA ALA A 18 -1.95 1.17 -1.49
C ALA A 18 -1.29 2.55 -1.38
N ALA A 19 -0.67 2.83 -0.23
CA ALA A 19 0.13 4.02 0.01
C ALA A 19 1.58 3.63 0.29
N TYR A 20 2.51 4.44 -0.22
CA TYR A 20 3.93 4.16 -0.16
C TYR A 20 4.68 5.32 0.49
N GLU A 21 5.73 5.00 1.23
CA GLU A 21 6.66 5.97 1.79
C GLU A 21 7.45 6.64 0.65
N LEU A 22 7.47 7.97 0.67
CA LEU A 22 8.20 8.75 -0.33
C LEU A 22 9.71 8.57 -0.14
N GLY A 23 10.38 8.05 -1.16
CA GLY A 23 11.84 7.92 -1.20
C GLY A 23 12.30 6.47 -1.14
N THR A 24 11.78 5.67 -0.20
CA THR A 24 12.07 4.23 -0.11
C THR A 24 11.15 3.40 -1.01
N GLY A 25 9.92 3.87 -1.25
CA GLY A 25 8.90 3.12 -1.96
C GLY A 25 8.33 1.95 -1.14
N ASN A 26 8.51 1.95 0.19
CA ASN A 26 7.95 0.94 1.08
C ASN A 26 6.43 1.08 1.15
N LEU A 27 5.68 -0.01 1.05
CA LEU A 27 4.23 -0.02 1.25
C LEU A 27 3.93 0.23 2.73
N ILE A 28 3.27 1.32 3.09
CA ILE A 28 2.98 1.68 4.49
C ILE A 28 1.51 1.48 4.88
N ASP A 29 0.60 1.52 3.91
CA ASP A 29 -0.83 1.32 4.11
C ASP A 29 -1.42 0.57 2.92
N ALA A 30 -2.26 -0.42 3.20
CA ALA A 30 -3.09 -1.07 2.21
C ALA A 30 -4.53 -1.16 2.72
N LYS A 31 -5.49 -0.89 1.84
CA LYS A 31 -6.91 -0.91 2.16
C LYS A 31 -7.67 -1.87 1.27
N SER A 32 -8.47 -2.73 1.88
CA SER A 32 -9.36 -3.65 1.17
C SER A 32 -10.70 -2.96 0.82
N PRO A 33 -11.44 -3.49 -0.17
CA PRO A 33 -12.78 -3.03 -0.49
C PRO A 33 -13.78 -3.17 0.67
N LEU A 34 -13.45 -3.99 1.66
CA LEU A 34 -14.25 -4.18 2.88
C LEU A 34 -13.90 -3.16 3.97
N ASN A 35 -13.11 -2.14 3.63
CA ASN A 35 -12.64 -1.09 4.54
C ASN A 35 -11.72 -1.63 5.66
N GLU A 36 -11.09 -2.78 5.43
CA GLU A 36 -10.01 -3.29 6.28
C GLU A 36 -8.72 -2.54 5.91
N THR A 37 -7.95 -2.15 6.93
CA THR A 37 -6.67 -1.46 6.74
C THR A 37 -5.55 -2.32 7.30
N TYR A 38 -4.50 -2.46 6.50
CA TYR A 38 -3.26 -3.14 6.84
C TYR A 38 -2.14 -2.10 6.86
N GLN A 39 -1.43 -2.00 7.98
CA GLN A 39 -0.33 -1.08 8.15
C GLN A 39 0.96 -1.87 8.27
N PHE A 40 2.02 -1.34 7.64
CA PHE A 40 3.32 -1.97 7.59
C PHE A 40 4.36 -0.99 8.15
N SER A 41 5.22 -1.49 9.03
CA SER A 41 6.32 -0.72 9.61
C SER A 41 7.64 -1.31 9.14
N TYR A 42 8.65 -0.46 8.98
CA TYR A 42 9.96 -0.88 8.51
C TYR A 42 11.04 -0.36 9.46
N ASP A 43 12.10 -1.14 9.62
CA ASP A 43 13.31 -0.68 10.28
C ASP A 43 14.12 0.27 9.39
N SER A 44 15.21 0.84 9.93
CA SER A 44 16.08 1.76 9.18
C SER A 44 16.83 1.13 8.00
N LYS A 45 16.75 -0.20 7.84
CA LYS A 45 17.32 -0.96 6.72
C LYS A 45 16.24 -1.40 5.73
N ASN A 46 15.01 -0.88 5.84
CA ASN A 46 13.84 -1.23 5.02
C ASN A 46 13.37 -2.68 5.18
N ASN A 47 13.62 -3.31 6.33
CA ASN A 47 13.03 -4.62 6.64
C ASN A 47 11.68 -4.42 7.33
N LEU A 48 10.68 -5.22 6.93
CA LEU A 48 9.37 -5.24 7.59
C LEU A 48 9.48 -5.72 9.05
N VAL A 49 8.79 -5.05 9.97
CA VAL A 49 8.75 -5.35 11.42
C VAL A 49 7.34 -5.46 11.98
#